data_AF-A0A662FS72-F1
#
_entry.id   AF-A0A662FS72-F1
#
_cell.length_a   1.000
_cell.length_b   1.000
_cell.length_c   1.000
_cell.angle_alpha   90.00
_cell.angle_beta   90.00
_cell.angle_gamma   90.00
#
_symmetry.space_group_name_H-M   'P 1'
#
loop_
_entity.id
_entity.type
_entity.pdbx_description
1 polymer ?
#
loop_
_entity_poly.entity_id
_entity_poly.type
_entity_poly.pdbx_seq_one_letter_code
_entity_poly.pdbx_strand_id
1 'polypeptide(L)'
;MRKEIVLSVVFLLIFAQFPLLSAQTLTVSVWTDKNEYYIGESASIYFVVSVDAYVRVILIKPDVTVILAEGNVMGGVTYQLKGTVGCPPGPRKVVVEAYAGSEVAEGYATYVARLVFDIDVEVDVYSNYTSIIMVKYSPYYTPWDYFKSNCYDKNPSSYHMEQVELISNITGIPSTRLTVLNEDVGTDYFYTVVRTELNYSPYCDVEKAVLVFQNPVLSLSDRNLVAFTVFCERGICCASPSPSLSYQDKVIWYNPTAASFKINSSIYVYVSVSGLPSGTLVDLYVDGLKKTSVSPGSFVKISLPGGVWHSLAVKD
;
A
#
# COMPACT_ATOMS: atom_id res chain seq x y z
N MET A 1 21.65 102.24 52.54
CA MET A 1 20.79 101.65 51.48
C MET A 1 21.01 100.14 51.48
N ARG A 2 20.11 99.41 52.13
CA ARG A 2 20.10 97.94 52.23
C ARG A 2 19.08 97.44 51.21
N LYS A 3 19.51 96.62 50.23
CA LYS A 3 18.62 95.93 49.29
C LYS A 3 18.31 94.55 49.86
N GLU A 4 17.04 94.28 50.13
CA GLU A 4 16.53 92.94 50.40
C GLU A 4 16.23 92.23 49.08
N ILE A 5 16.68 90.98 48.97
CA ILE A 5 16.40 90.09 47.83
C ILE A 5 15.37 89.07 48.29
N VAL A 6 14.22 89.07 47.61
CA VAL A 6 13.14 88.10 47.76
C VAL A 6 13.55 86.80 47.09
N LEU A 7 13.50 85.68 47.82
CA LEU A 7 13.79 84.34 47.31
C LEU A 7 12.47 83.61 47.00
N SER A 8 12.15 83.45 45.73
CA SER A 8 11.02 82.63 45.26
C SER A 8 11.45 81.17 45.10
N VAL A 9 10.80 80.27 45.83
CA VAL A 9 10.98 78.81 45.70
C VAL A 9 10.15 78.31 44.53
N VAL A 10 10.80 77.76 43.50
CA VAL A 10 10.17 77.06 42.38
C VAL A 10 10.14 75.56 42.71
N PHE A 11 8.95 74.97 42.78
CA PHE A 11 8.74 73.53 42.96
C PHE A 11 8.88 72.84 41.60
N LEU A 12 9.94 72.06 41.40
CA LEU A 12 10.16 71.25 40.20
C LEU A 12 9.44 69.90 40.37
N LEU A 13 8.32 69.70 39.69
CA LEU A 13 7.64 68.41 39.57
C LEU A 13 8.42 67.51 38.60
N ILE A 14 9.19 66.56 39.14
CA ILE A 14 9.84 65.50 38.35
C ILE A 14 8.78 64.42 38.10
N PHE A 15 8.22 64.40 36.88
CA PHE A 15 7.52 63.23 36.36
C PHE A 15 8.55 62.11 36.16
N ALA A 16 8.61 61.16 37.10
CA ALA A 16 9.29 59.90 36.86
C ALA A 16 8.53 59.15 35.76
N GLN A 17 9.08 59.14 34.54
CA GLN A 17 8.64 58.26 33.48
C GLN A 17 9.05 56.83 33.86
N PHE A 18 8.14 56.09 34.49
CA PHE A 18 8.28 54.65 34.59
C PHE A 18 8.22 54.08 33.17
N PRO A 19 9.20 53.27 32.72
CA PRO A 19 9.04 52.51 31.50
C PRO A 19 7.83 51.59 31.72
N LEU A 20 6.78 51.78 30.92
CA LEU A 20 5.73 50.77 30.77
C LEU A 20 6.43 49.47 30.38
N LEU A 21 6.41 48.45 31.25
CA LEU A 21 6.65 47.09 30.79
C LEU A 21 5.65 46.86 29.67
N SER A 22 6.15 46.72 28.44
CA SER A 22 5.35 46.22 27.34
C SER A 22 4.80 44.88 27.78
N ALA A 23 3.50 44.80 28.05
CA ALA A 23 2.82 43.53 28.28
C ALA A 23 3.05 42.68 27.03
N GLN A 24 3.92 41.68 27.13
CA GLN A 24 4.23 40.81 26.01
C GLN A 24 3.01 39.90 25.82
N THR A 25 2.32 40.06 24.68
CA THR A 25 1.14 39.24 24.34
C THR A 25 1.54 37.77 24.26
N LEU A 26 0.74 36.89 24.87
CA LEU A 26 0.91 35.46 24.77
C LEU A 26 0.76 35.01 23.30
N THR A 27 1.80 34.37 22.78
CA THR A 27 1.81 33.73 21.45
C THR A 27 2.43 32.36 21.55
N VAL A 28 2.06 31.49 20.60
CA VAL A 28 2.56 30.12 20.52
C VAL A 28 3.04 29.86 19.09
N SER A 29 4.26 29.36 18.95
CA SER A 29 4.77 28.85 17.67
C SER A 29 5.02 27.35 17.80
N VAL A 30 4.57 26.57 16.82
CA VAL A 30 4.69 25.12 16.79
C VAL A 30 5.21 24.68 15.43
N TRP A 31 6.17 23.76 15.42
CA TRP A 31 6.67 23.16 14.18
C TRP A 31 7.15 21.73 14.44
N THR A 32 7.45 21.03 13.35
CA THR A 32 7.98 19.67 13.36
C THR A 32 9.28 19.64 12.55
N ASP A 33 10.14 18.64 12.76
CA ASP A 33 11.37 18.50 11.97
C ASP A 33 11.12 18.12 10.51
N LYS A 34 10.01 17.44 10.23
CA LYS A 34 9.53 17.07 8.88
C LYS A 34 8.02 17.26 8.76
N ASN A 35 7.57 17.50 7.54
CA ASN A 35 6.15 17.52 7.18
C ASN A 35 5.58 16.12 6.88
N GLU A 36 6.43 15.10 6.78
CA GLU A 36 6.05 13.72 6.46
C GLU A 36 6.93 12.72 7.22
N TYR A 37 6.31 11.67 7.75
CA TYR A 37 6.97 10.57 8.46
C TYR A 37 6.37 9.23 8.06
N TYR A 38 7.16 8.17 8.18
CA TYR A 38 6.63 6.81 8.13
C TYR A 38 6.18 6.33 9.50
N ILE A 39 5.20 5.42 9.53
CA ILE A 39 4.84 4.73 10.77
C ILE A 39 6.09 4.03 11.34
N GLY A 40 6.30 4.12 12.65
CA GLY A 40 7.48 3.60 13.33
C GLY A 40 8.70 4.54 13.33
N GLU A 41 8.65 5.64 12.57
CA GLU A 41 9.71 6.64 12.56
C GLU A 41 9.68 7.54 13.82
N SER A 42 10.84 8.05 14.23
CA SER A 42 10.92 9.08 15.27
C SER A 42 10.52 10.45 14.70
N ALA A 43 9.63 11.15 15.40
CA ALA A 43 9.26 12.52 15.10
C ALA A 43 9.64 13.46 16.26
N SER A 44 10.00 14.70 15.93
CA SER A 44 10.22 15.77 16.89
C SER A 44 9.19 16.88 16.69
N ILE A 45 8.50 17.21 17.78
CA ILE A 45 7.61 18.36 17.86
C ILE A 45 8.34 19.43 18.65
N TYR A 46 8.36 20.65 18.12
CA TYR A 46 8.94 21.81 18.78
C TYR A 46 7.88 22.85 19.03
N PHE A 47 7.98 23.56 20.15
CA PHE A 47 7.17 24.73 20.39
C PHE A 47 7.90 25.76 21.25
N VAL A 48 7.49 27.02 21.12
CA VAL A 48 7.88 28.12 22.00
C VAL A 48 6.65 28.95 22.33
N VAL A 49 6.58 29.40 23.58
CA VAL A 49 5.57 30.36 24.06
C VAL A 49 6.24 31.68 24.39
N SER A 50 5.59 32.82 24.17
CA SER A 50 6.22 34.14 24.36
C SER A 50 6.44 34.54 25.82
N VAL A 51 5.65 34.00 26.75
CA VAL A 51 5.69 34.27 28.20
C VAL A 51 5.51 32.97 29.00
N ASP A 52 5.87 32.99 30.28
CA ASP A 52 5.64 31.85 31.19
C ASP A 52 4.16 31.47 31.20
N ALA A 53 3.88 30.20 30.93
CA ALA A 53 2.52 29.71 30.72
C ALA A 53 2.36 28.25 31.14
N TYR A 54 1.13 27.86 31.48
CA TYR A 54 0.74 26.45 31.47
C TYR A 54 0.41 26.05 30.03
N VAL A 55 0.93 24.92 29.56
CA VAL A 55 0.67 24.42 28.21
C VAL A 55 0.02 23.05 28.22
N ARG A 56 -0.78 22.78 27.18
CA ARG A 56 -1.24 21.44 26.81
C ARG A 56 -0.87 21.19 25.35
N VAL A 57 -0.13 20.11 25.11
CA VAL A 57 0.26 19.66 23.77
C VAL A 57 -0.62 18.49 23.36
N ILE A 58 -1.37 18.68 22.28
CA ILE A 58 -2.39 17.75 21.80
C ILE A 58 -2.01 17.27 20.41
N LEU A 59 -2.08 15.96 20.17
CA LEU A 59 -1.97 15.35 18.85
C LEU A 59 -3.34 14.84 18.40
N ILE A 60 -3.83 15.40 17.31
CA ILE A 60 -5.03 14.93 16.62
C ILE A 60 -4.60 13.98 15.50
N LYS A 61 -5.05 12.73 15.60
CA LYS A 61 -4.92 11.67 14.59
C LYS A 61 -6.26 11.48 13.85
N PRO A 62 -6.29 10.72 12.74
CA PRO A 62 -7.53 10.44 12.02
C PRO A 62 -8.63 9.78 12.88
N ASP A 63 -8.24 8.99 13.88
CA ASP A 63 -9.13 8.18 14.71
C ASP A 63 -9.22 8.66 16.17
N VAL A 64 -8.19 9.35 16.68
CA VAL A 64 -8.10 9.70 18.09
C VAL A 64 -7.35 11.00 18.34
N THR A 65 -7.77 11.72 19.37
CA THR A 65 -7.03 12.86 19.93
C THR A 65 -6.32 12.43 21.20
N VAL A 66 -5.03 12.76 21.32
CA VAL A 66 -4.17 12.34 22.43
C VAL A 66 -3.48 13.56 23.03
N ILE A 67 -3.45 13.66 24.36
CA ILE A 67 -2.61 14.64 25.06
C ILE A 67 -1.20 14.05 25.15
N LEU A 68 -0.22 14.74 24.55
CA LEU A 68 1.18 14.31 24.54
C LEU A 68 1.93 14.79 25.79
N ALA A 69 1.65 16.02 26.23
CA ALA A 69 2.29 16.62 27.39
C ALA A 69 1.42 17.76 27.96
N GLU A 70 1.57 18.02 29.25
CA GLU A 70 1.00 19.17 29.91
C GLU A 70 1.89 19.65 31.07
N GLY A 71 1.90 20.96 31.34
CA GLY A 71 2.68 21.51 32.44
C GLY A 71 3.07 22.97 32.25
N ASN A 72 3.73 23.54 33.26
CA ASN A 72 4.25 24.90 33.19
C ASN A 72 5.56 24.95 32.40
N VAL A 73 5.71 25.96 31.56
CA VAL A 73 6.89 26.23 30.73
C VAL A 73 7.32 27.69 30.85
N MET A 74 8.61 27.94 30.64
CA MET A 74 9.19 29.28 30.62
C MET A 74 9.01 29.93 29.25
N GLY A 75 8.67 31.20 29.24
CA GLY A 75 8.58 32.04 28.05
C GLY A 75 9.92 32.14 27.32
N GLY A 76 9.87 32.19 26.00
CA GLY A 76 11.04 32.34 25.13
C GLY A 76 11.93 31.09 25.01
N VAL A 77 11.60 30.00 25.69
CA VAL A 77 12.35 28.74 25.62
C VAL A 77 11.72 27.80 24.60
N THR A 78 12.54 27.24 23.71
CA THR A 78 12.11 26.19 22.78
C THR A 78 12.07 24.84 23.49
N TYR A 79 10.90 24.22 23.53
CA TYR A 79 10.69 22.88 24.04
C TYR A 79 10.65 21.86 22.89
N GLN A 80 11.11 20.65 23.16
CA GLN A 80 11.10 19.53 22.22
C GLN A 80 10.40 18.33 22.85
N LEU A 81 9.42 17.77 22.14
CA LEU A 81 8.86 16.46 22.41
C LEU A 81 9.33 15.49 21.33
N LYS A 82 9.92 14.36 21.75
CA LYS A 82 10.30 13.26 20.86
C LYS A 82 9.36 12.09 21.08
N GLY A 83 8.97 11.43 20.00
CA GLY A 83 8.16 10.22 20.06
C GLY A 83 8.19 9.45 18.75
N THR A 84 7.56 8.28 18.75
CA THR A 84 7.44 7.43 17.56
C THR A 84 6.08 7.64 16.90
N VAL A 85 6.05 7.78 15.58
CA VAL A 85 4.81 7.95 14.80
C VAL A 85 4.05 6.62 14.75
N GLY A 86 2.98 6.50 15.53
CA GLY A 86 2.12 5.31 15.52
C GLY A 86 0.99 5.38 14.51
N CYS A 87 0.27 4.26 14.31
CA CYS A 87 -0.94 4.15 13.48
C CYS A 87 -2.15 4.95 14.02
N PRO A 88 -3.18 5.19 13.19
CA PRO A 88 -3.28 4.88 11.75
C PRO A 88 -2.55 5.90 10.86
N PRO A 89 -2.15 5.56 9.62
CA PRO A 89 -1.61 6.54 8.67
C PRO A 89 -2.64 7.63 8.35
N GLY A 90 -2.16 8.81 7.93
CA GLY A 90 -2.99 9.94 7.55
C GLY A 90 -2.49 11.29 8.08
N PRO A 91 -3.24 12.37 7.83
CA PRO A 91 -2.90 13.71 8.30
C PRO A 91 -2.94 13.79 9.82
N ARG A 92 -2.02 14.58 10.37
CA ARG A 92 -1.87 14.83 11.81
C ARG A 92 -1.83 16.33 12.06
N LYS A 93 -2.47 16.76 13.14
CA LYS A 93 -2.39 18.14 13.66
C LYS A 93 -1.88 18.10 15.08
N VAL A 94 -0.80 18.82 15.33
CA VAL A 94 -0.32 19.11 16.69
C VAL A 94 -0.85 20.47 17.07
N VAL A 95 -1.48 20.56 18.23
CA VAL A 95 -2.01 21.81 18.80
C VAL A 95 -1.30 22.03 20.13
N VAL A 96 -0.82 23.24 20.34
CA VAL A 96 -0.31 23.69 21.65
C VAL A 96 -1.22 24.80 22.14
N GLU A 97 -1.96 24.50 23.20
CA GLU A 97 -2.77 25.47 23.95
C GLU A 97 -1.89 26.03 25.07
N ALA A 98 -1.80 27.35 25.20
CA ALA A 98 -1.07 28.03 26.27
C ALA A 98 -2.00 28.94 27.07
N TYR A 99 -1.79 28.97 28.39
CA TYR A 99 -2.59 29.71 29.35
C TYR A 99 -1.68 30.53 30.29
N ALA A 100 -1.81 31.86 30.28
CA ALA A 100 -1.06 32.76 31.13
C ALA A 100 -2.00 33.80 31.77
N GLY A 101 -2.39 33.58 33.03
CA GLY A 101 -3.41 34.41 33.69
C GLY A 101 -4.76 34.31 32.97
N SER A 102 -5.23 35.43 32.41
CA SER A 102 -6.45 35.48 31.59
C SER A 102 -6.19 35.35 30.08
N GLU A 103 -4.93 35.33 29.65
CA GLU A 103 -4.58 35.18 28.24
C GLU A 103 -4.55 33.70 27.84
N VAL A 104 -5.08 33.42 26.64
CA VAL A 104 -5.06 32.10 26.01
C VAL A 104 -4.55 32.28 24.59
N ALA A 105 -3.61 31.42 24.17
CA ALA A 105 -3.14 31.39 22.79
C ALA A 105 -3.01 29.94 22.31
N GLU A 106 -3.17 29.77 21.00
CA GLU A 106 -3.03 28.47 20.32
C GLU A 106 -2.02 28.60 19.17
N GLY A 107 -1.17 27.60 19.04
CA GLY A 107 -0.36 27.38 17.84
C GLY A 107 -0.56 25.96 17.33
N TYR A 108 -0.33 25.75 16.03
CA TYR A 108 -0.42 24.40 15.47
C TYR A 108 0.62 24.13 14.38
N ALA A 109 0.92 22.84 14.21
CA ALA A 109 1.68 22.31 13.10
C ALA A 109 0.94 21.11 12.50
N THR A 110 1.18 20.83 11.22
CA THR A 110 0.63 19.65 10.55
C THR A 110 1.74 18.82 9.93
N TYR A 111 1.52 17.50 9.89
CA TYR A 111 2.37 16.56 9.18
C TYR A 111 1.53 15.37 8.70
N VAL A 112 2.07 14.55 7.80
CA VAL A 112 1.42 13.33 7.32
C VAL A 112 2.19 12.10 7.79
N ALA A 113 1.46 11.12 8.34
CA ALA A 113 2.00 9.80 8.65
C ALA A 113 1.70 8.83 7.50
N ARG A 114 2.71 8.22 6.89
CA ARG A 114 2.55 7.26 5.78
C ARG A 114 2.86 5.84 6.22
N LEU A 115 2.14 4.90 5.62
CA LEU A 115 2.44 3.47 5.69
C LEU A 115 2.53 2.97 4.25
N VAL A 116 3.68 2.43 3.86
CA VAL A 116 3.94 1.94 2.51
C VAL A 116 4.16 0.45 2.59
N PHE A 117 3.51 -0.32 1.72
CA PHE A 117 3.72 -1.76 1.62
C PHE A 117 4.38 -2.13 0.31
N ASP A 118 5.33 -3.06 0.40
CA ASP A 118 5.72 -3.91 -0.71
C ASP A 118 4.71 -5.05 -0.85
N ILE A 119 4.29 -5.31 -2.07
CA ILE A 119 3.29 -6.31 -2.44
C ILE A 119 3.91 -7.36 -3.34
N ASP A 120 3.75 -8.62 -2.96
CA ASP A 120 4.03 -9.78 -3.79
C ASP A 120 2.70 -10.49 -4.11
N VAL A 121 2.47 -10.75 -5.40
CA VAL A 121 1.29 -11.46 -5.90
C VAL A 121 1.72 -12.76 -6.54
N GLU A 122 1.13 -13.86 -6.09
CA GLU A 122 1.29 -15.19 -6.69
C GLU A 122 -0.07 -15.70 -7.17
N VAL A 123 -0.12 -16.18 -8.41
CA VAL A 123 -1.33 -16.72 -9.05
C VAL A 123 -1.05 -18.13 -9.55
N ASP A 124 -1.71 -19.12 -8.98
CA ASP A 124 -1.67 -20.51 -9.44
C ASP A 124 -2.93 -20.83 -10.25
N VAL A 125 -2.76 -21.09 -11.54
CA VAL A 125 -3.86 -21.43 -12.45
C VAL A 125 -3.88 -22.93 -12.74
N TYR A 126 -4.94 -23.59 -12.29
CA TYR A 126 -5.17 -25.01 -12.52
C TYR A 126 -5.72 -25.29 -13.91
N SER A 127 -5.65 -26.55 -14.31
CA SER A 127 -6.08 -27.04 -15.62
C SER A 127 -7.57 -26.83 -15.91
N ASN A 128 -8.43 -26.56 -14.93
CA ASN A 128 -9.84 -26.20 -15.11
C ASN A 128 -10.10 -24.68 -15.04
N TYR A 129 -9.05 -23.86 -14.98
CA TYR A 129 -9.09 -22.41 -14.77
C TYR A 129 -9.64 -21.95 -13.40
N THR A 130 -9.74 -22.87 -12.45
CA THR A 130 -9.70 -22.48 -11.04
C THR A 130 -8.34 -21.82 -10.79
N SER A 131 -8.36 -20.71 -10.07
CA SER A 131 -7.16 -19.97 -9.69
C SER A 131 -7.08 -19.84 -8.17
N ILE A 132 -5.88 -20.00 -7.63
CA ILE A 132 -5.52 -19.68 -6.26
C ILE A 132 -4.61 -18.46 -6.32
N ILE A 133 -4.99 -17.39 -5.63
CA ILE A 133 -4.28 -16.12 -5.65
C ILE A 133 -3.87 -15.78 -4.24
N MET A 134 -2.58 -15.56 -4.04
CA MET A 134 -2.00 -15.11 -2.79
C MET A 134 -1.47 -13.69 -2.96
N VAL A 135 -1.80 -12.84 -2.01
CA VAL A 135 -1.26 -11.48 -1.92
C VAL A 135 -0.55 -11.34 -0.58
N LYS A 136 0.73 -10.97 -0.59
CA LYS A 136 1.55 -10.71 0.59
C LYS A 136 1.83 -9.23 0.70
N TYR A 137 1.69 -8.67 1.91
CA TYR A 137 2.05 -7.29 2.22
C TYR A 137 3.19 -7.27 3.24
N SER A 138 4.27 -6.59 2.89
CA SER A 138 5.41 -6.33 3.77
C SER A 138 5.56 -4.82 3.96
N PRO A 139 5.58 -4.28 5.20
CA PRO A 139 5.80 -2.86 5.39
C PRO A 139 7.22 -2.46 4.95
N TYR A 140 7.34 -1.47 4.07
CA TYR A 140 8.61 -1.12 3.43
C TYR A 140 9.54 -0.30 4.35
N TYR A 141 9.01 0.77 4.95
CA TYR A 141 9.77 1.65 5.85
C TYR A 141 9.53 1.36 7.34
N THR A 142 8.44 0.66 7.68
CA THR A 142 8.04 0.40 9.06
C THR A 142 8.58 -0.96 9.51
N PRO A 143 9.36 -1.04 10.61
CA PRO A 143 9.80 -2.32 11.14
C PRO A 143 8.62 -3.27 11.41
N TRP A 144 8.75 -4.53 11.01
CA TRP A 144 7.69 -5.53 11.11
C TRP A 144 7.10 -5.62 12.51
N ASP A 145 7.92 -5.79 13.55
CA ASP A 145 7.46 -5.92 14.93
C ASP A 145 6.62 -4.72 15.37
N TYR A 146 7.05 -3.51 14.98
CA TYR A 146 6.32 -2.28 15.28
C TYR A 146 4.98 -2.24 14.55
N PHE A 147 4.97 -2.53 13.24
CA PHE A 147 3.75 -2.58 12.44
C PHE A 147 2.78 -3.62 13.01
N LYS A 148 3.28 -4.83 13.30
CA LYS A 148 2.47 -5.93 13.81
C LYS A 148 1.76 -5.54 15.10
N SER A 149 2.50 -5.10 16.12
CA SER A 149 1.92 -4.81 17.44
C SER A 149 1.09 -3.52 17.47
N ASN A 150 1.45 -2.49 16.68
CA ASN A 150 0.83 -1.18 16.78
C ASN A 150 -0.24 -0.89 15.74
N CYS A 151 -0.28 -1.67 14.65
CA CYS A 151 -1.16 -1.48 13.51
C CYS A 151 -1.96 -2.74 13.21
N TYR A 152 -1.30 -3.83 12.78
CA TYR A 152 -1.98 -5.04 12.32
C TYR A 152 -2.83 -5.70 13.43
N ASP A 153 -2.25 -5.96 14.61
CA ASP A 153 -2.92 -6.68 15.70
C ASP A 153 -4.17 -5.93 16.24
N LYS A 154 -4.29 -4.63 15.95
CA LYS A 154 -5.47 -3.83 16.34
C LYS A 154 -6.66 -4.03 15.42
N ASN A 155 -6.43 -4.36 14.14
CA ASN A 155 -7.49 -4.57 13.15
C ASN A 155 -7.01 -5.46 12.00
N PRO A 156 -6.73 -6.76 12.24
CA PRO A 156 -6.20 -7.65 11.20
C PRO A 156 -7.21 -7.82 10.06
N SER A 157 -8.50 -7.90 10.38
CA SER A 157 -9.57 -8.09 9.40
C SER A 157 -9.63 -6.98 8.36
N SER A 158 -9.35 -5.71 8.71
CA SER A 158 -9.35 -4.64 7.70
C SER A 158 -8.24 -4.82 6.65
N TYR A 159 -7.08 -5.32 7.08
CA TYR A 159 -5.95 -5.54 6.17
C TYR A 159 -6.22 -6.71 5.21
N HIS A 160 -6.79 -7.81 5.71
CA HIS A 160 -7.15 -8.93 4.85
C HIS A 160 -8.32 -8.63 3.91
N MET A 161 -9.32 -7.84 4.35
CA MET A 161 -10.37 -7.35 3.45
C MET A 161 -9.81 -6.48 2.32
N GLU A 162 -8.82 -5.62 2.60
CA GLU A 162 -8.11 -4.85 1.57
C GLU A 162 -7.39 -5.78 0.57
N GLN A 163 -6.72 -6.84 1.04
CA GLN A 163 -6.06 -7.81 0.16
C GLN A 163 -7.06 -8.56 -0.74
N VAL A 164 -8.26 -8.90 -0.23
CA VAL A 164 -9.34 -9.48 -1.06
C VAL A 164 -9.82 -8.49 -2.13
N GLU A 165 -9.98 -7.21 -1.79
CA GLU A 165 -10.36 -6.18 -2.76
C GLU A 165 -9.26 -5.95 -3.81
N LEU A 166 -7.99 -6.04 -3.41
CA LEU A 166 -6.85 -6.02 -4.34
C LEU A 166 -6.95 -7.19 -5.33
N ILE A 167 -7.25 -8.40 -4.88
CA ILE A 167 -7.43 -9.60 -5.73
C ILE A 167 -8.62 -9.44 -6.68
N SER A 168 -9.71 -8.85 -6.20
CA SER A 168 -10.86 -8.46 -7.03
C SER A 168 -10.42 -7.53 -8.17
N ASN A 169 -9.61 -6.51 -7.88
CA ASN A 169 -9.09 -5.60 -8.89
C ASN A 169 -8.09 -6.25 -9.87
N ILE A 170 -7.22 -7.15 -9.39
CA ILE A 170 -6.28 -7.92 -10.24
C ILE A 170 -7.06 -8.73 -11.30
N THR A 171 -8.15 -9.37 -10.89
CA THR A 171 -8.88 -10.34 -11.73
C THR A 171 -10.11 -9.75 -12.43
N GLY A 172 -10.63 -8.61 -11.95
CA GLY A 172 -11.92 -8.07 -12.35
C GLY A 172 -13.13 -8.88 -11.84
N ILE A 173 -12.89 -9.86 -10.95
CA ILE A 173 -13.93 -10.71 -10.39
C ILE A 173 -14.41 -10.09 -9.07
N PRO A 174 -15.71 -9.79 -8.91
CA PRO A 174 -16.23 -9.18 -7.68
C PRO A 174 -15.87 -9.99 -6.43
N SER A 175 -15.56 -9.30 -5.33
CA SER A 175 -15.22 -9.91 -4.04
C SER A 175 -16.24 -10.92 -3.52
N THR A 176 -17.53 -10.77 -3.87
CA THR A 176 -18.60 -11.73 -3.55
C THR A 176 -18.46 -13.10 -4.23
N ARG A 177 -17.59 -13.23 -5.24
CA ARG A 177 -17.26 -14.48 -5.94
C ARG A 177 -15.88 -15.02 -5.56
N LEU A 178 -15.19 -14.35 -4.65
CA LEU A 178 -13.90 -14.78 -4.13
C LEU A 178 -14.13 -15.61 -2.87
N THR A 179 -13.48 -16.78 -2.80
CA THR A 179 -13.52 -17.62 -1.59
C THR A 179 -12.18 -17.48 -0.87
N VAL A 180 -12.18 -16.83 0.30
CA VAL A 180 -10.98 -16.79 1.16
C VAL A 180 -10.69 -18.20 1.67
N LEU A 181 -9.49 -18.67 1.41
CA LEU A 181 -9.01 -19.98 1.86
C LEU A 181 -8.14 -19.88 3.11
N ASN A 182 -7.32 -18.83 3.19
CA ASN A 182 -6.41 -18.61 4.31
C ASN A 182 -6.11 -17.13 4.51
N GLU A 183 -5.89 -16.74 5.76
CA GLU A 183 -5.44 -15.43 6.21
C GLU A 183 -4.45 -15.66 7.33
N ASP A 184 -3.21 -15.21 7.17
CA ASP A 184 -2.18 -15.47 8.17
C ASP A 184 -1.02 -14.47 8.09
N VAL A 185 -0.11 -14.59 9.05
CA VAL A 185 1.13 -13.82 9.14
C VAL A 185 2.35 -14.70 8.86
N GLY A 186 3.26 -14.19 8.05
CA GLY A 186 4.59 -14.74 7.84
C GLY A 186 5.61 -14.18 8.84
N THR A 187 6.89 -14.24 8.48
CA THR A 187 7.98 -13.72 9.33
C THR A 187 7.97 -12.19 9.39
N ASP A 188 7.75 -11.55 8.25
CA ASP A 188 7.84 -10.09 8.04
C ASP A 188 6.76 -9.57 7.07
N TYR A 189 5.69 -10.35 6.90
CA TYR A 189 4.55 -10.04 6.03
C TYR A 189 3.26 -10.64 6.58
N PHE A 190 2.12 -10.18 6.06
CA PHE A 190 0.84 -10.87 6.20
C PHE A 190 0.24 -11.15 4.82
N TYR A 191 -0.61 -12.15 4.73
CA TYR A 191 -1.14 -12.58 3.44
C TYR A 191 -2.58 -13.08 3.50
N THR A 192 -3.24 -12.98 2.36
CA THR A 192 -4.54 -13.61 2.10
C THR A 192 -4.41 -14.51 0.88
N VAL A 193 -4.99 -15.71 0.98
CA VAL A 193 -5.11 -16.68 -0.11
C VAL A 193 -6.58 -16.79 -0.50
N VAL A 194 -6.88 -16.60 -1.79
CA VAL A 194 -8.22 -16.64 -2.35
C VAL A 194 -8.31 -17.68 -3.45
N ARG A 195 -9.42 -18.41 -3.49
CA ARG A 195 -9.84 -19.22 -4.64
C ARG A 195 -10.87 -18.49 -5.47
N THR A 196 -10.72 -18.56 -6.79
CA THR A 196 -11.69 -18.03 -7.76
C THR A 196 -11.70 -18.86 -9.05
N GLU A 197 -12.65 -18.60 -9.94
CA GLU A 197 -12.72 -19.20 -11.27
C GLU A 197 -12.49 -18.12 -12.33
N LEU A 198 -11.41 -18.25 -13.13
CA LEU A 198 -11.06 -17.23 -14.13
C LEU A 198 -12.10 -17.12 -15.26
N ASN A 199 -13.01 -18.09 -15.37
CA ASN A 199 -14.18 -18.06 -16.25
C ASN A 199 -15.12 -16.86 -15.94
N TYR A 200 -15.04 -16.29 -14.74
CA TYR A 200 -15.81 -15.11 -14.34
C TYR A 200 -15.05 -13.80 -14.56
N SER A 201 -13.75 -13.86 -14.88
CA SER A 201 -12.96 -12.67 -15.14
C SER A 201 -13.37 -12.06 -16.49
N PRO A 202 -13.73 -10.77 -16.54
CA PRO A 202 -13.96 -10.09 -17.81
C PRO A 202 -12.67 -9.85 -18.61
N TYR A 203 -11.51 -10.07 -18.00
CA TYR A 203 -10.20 -9.87 -18.63
C TYR A 203 -9.69 -11.15 -19.31
N CYS A 204 -10.21 -12.31 -18.92
CA CYS A 204 -9.76 -13.60 -19.42
C CYS A 204 -10.69 -14.13 -20.52
N ASP A 205 -10.09 -14.80 -21.52
CA ASP A 205 -10.78 -15.63 -22.51
C ASP A 205 -10.25 -17.06 -22.34
N VAL A 206 -10.88 -17.79 -21.42
CA VAL A 206 -10.49 -19.14 -21.00
C VAL A 206 -10.68 -20.18 -22.11
N GLU A 207 -11.61 -19.96 -23.04
CA GLU A 207 -11.80 -20.80 -24.22
C GLU A 207 -10.59 -20.70 -25.15
N LYS A 208 -10.01 -19.50 -25.26
CA LYS A 208 -8.76 -19.26 -25.99
C LYS A 208 -7.51 -19.42 -25.14
N ALA A 209 -7.62 -19.82 -23.87
CA ALA A 209 -6.52 -19.89 -22.91
C ALA A 209 -5.72 -18.59 -22.79
N VAL A 210 -6.40 -17.45 -22.90
CA VAL A 210 -5.82 -16.12 -22.71
C VAL A 210 -6.20 -15.61 -21.32
N LEU A 211 -5.21 -15.39 -20.47
CA LEU A 211 -5.38 -14.95 -19.10
C LEU A 211 -4.80 -13.54 -18.95
N VAL A 212 -5.53 -12.63 -18.33
CA VAL A 212 -5.08 -11.25 -18.14
C VAL A 212 -5.36 -10.82 -16.70
N PHE A 213 -4.35 -10.21 -16.10
CA PHE A 213 -4.39 -9.70 -14.74
C PHE A 213 -4.02 -8.21 -14.75
N GLN A 214 -4.74 -7.37 -14.03
CA GLN A 214 -4.41 -5.96 -13.89
C GLN A 214 -3.34 -5.76 -12.83
N ASN A 215 -2.51 -4.73 -13.01
CA ASN A 215 -1.64 -4.24 -11.95
C ASN A 215 -2.46 -3.39 -10.98
N PRO A 216 -2.73 -3.86 -9.75
CA PRO A 216 -3.70 -3.23 -8.87
C PRO A 216 -3.14 -2.00 -8.14
N VAL A 217 -1.83 -1.74 -8.23
CA VAL A 217 -1.16 -0.69 -7.44
C VAL A 217 -0.64 0.47 -8.29
N LEU A 218 -0.87 0.46 -9.61
CA LEU A 218 -0.33 1.48 -10.50
C LEU A 218 -0.74 2.91 -10.11
N SER A 219 -1.92 3.07 -9.50
CA SER A 219 -2.45 4.35 -9.02
C SER A 219 -2.26 4.58 -7.51
N LEU A 220 -1.66 3.62 -6.79
CA LEU A 220 -1.51 3.66 -5.34
C LEU A 220 -0.10 4.13 -4.96
N SER A 221 0.03 5.35 -4.44
CA SER A 221 1.33 5.92 -4.05
C SER A 221 1.95 5.28 -2.81
N ASP A 222 1.18 4.48 -2.08
CA ASP A 222 1.54 3.86 -0.80
C ASP A 222 1.67 2.33 -0.92
N ARG A 223 1.80 1.82 -2.15
CA ARG A 223 1.99 0.40 -2.45
C ARG A 223 3.01 0.24 -3.58
N ASN A 224 3.96 -0.68 -3.40
CA ASN A 224 4.93 -1.06 -4.42
C ASN A 224 4.69 -2.52 -4.82
N LEU A 225 4.41 -2.80 -6.09
CA LEU A 225 4.37 -4.19 -6.56
C LEU A 225 5.82 -4.65 -6.80
N VAL A 226 6.35 -5.45 -5.88
CA VAL A 226 7.74 -5.93 -5.94
C VAL A 226 7.88 -7.20 -6.79
N ALA A 227 6.84 -8.03 -6.81
CA ALA A 227 6.79 -9.21 -7.66
C ALA A 227 5.36 -9.55 -8.07
N PHE A 228 5.21 -10.00 -9.31
CA PHE A 228 3.99 -10.62 -9.82
C PHE A 228 4.37 -11.95 -10.45
N THR A 229 3.86 -13.05 -9.91
CA THR A 229 4.18 -14.41 -10.33
C THR A 229 2.92 -15.09 -10.80
N VAL A 230 2.99 -15.77 -11.94
CA VAL A 230 1.91 -16.63 -12.40
C VAL A 230 2.46 -18.00 -12.74
N PHE A 231 1.88 -19.01 -12.12
CA PHE A 231 2.03 -20.41 -12.46
C PHE A 231 0.79 -20.90 -13.22
N CYS A 232 0.98 -21.74 -14.22
CA CYS A 232 -0.11 -22.35 -14.98
C CYS A 232 0.17 -23.83 -15.24
N GLU A 233 -0.69 -24.70 -14.72
CA GLU A 233 -0.56 -26.17 -14.81
C GLU A 233 -0.51 -26.66 -16.28
N ARG A 234 -1.19 -25.94 -17.18
CA ARG A 234 -1.18 -26.25 -18.62
C ARG A 234 0.08 -25.78 -19.35
N GLY A 235 0.97 -25.07 -18.68
CA GLY A 235 2.13 -24.42 -19.27
C GLY A 235 1.82 -23.06 -19.89
N ILE A 236 2.86 -22.25 -20.06
CA ILE A 236 2.81 -20.88 -20.57
C ILE A 236 3.51 -20.84 -21.92
N CYS A 237 2.79 -20.42 -22.96
CA CYS A 237 3.34 -20.31 -24.31
C CYS A 237 3.97 -18.94 -24.57
N CYS A 238 3.34 -17.88 -24.06
CA CYS A 238 3.89 -16.54 -24.09
C CYS A 238 3.30 -15.67 -22.98
N ALA A 239 4.02 -14.61 -22.63
CA ALA A 239 3.62 -13.65 -21.63
C ALA A 239 3.97 -12.22 -22.10
N SER A 240 3.14 -11.25 -21.69
CA SER A 240 3.32 -9.82 -21.98
C SER A 240 2.94 -8.99 -20.75
N PRO A 241 3.73 -7.97 -20.36
CA PRO A 241 5.02 -7.60 -20.92
C PRO A 241 6.05 -8.73 -20.76
N SER A 242 7.22 -8.61 -21.39
CA SER A 242 8.28 -9.60 -21.23
C SER A 242 8.60 -9.81 -19.73
N PRO A 243 8.52 -11.04 -19.21
CA PRO A 243 8.79 -11.31 -17.80
C PRO A 243 10.27 -11.19 -17.48
N SER A 244 10.56 -10.92 -16.21
CA SER A 244 11.93 -10.95 -15.68
C SER A 244 12.50 -12.36 -15.70
N LEU A 245 11.68 -13.36 -15.37
CA LEU A 245 12.00 -14.78 -15.46
C LEU A 245 10.87 -15.55 -16.14
N SER A 246 11.22 -16.51 -16.99
CA SER A 246 10.26 -17.36 -17.70
C SER A 246 10.70 -18.82 -17.64
N TYR A 247 9.74 -19.67 -17.30
CA TYR A 247 9.83 -21.13 -17.26
C TYR A 247 8.69 -21.71 -18.10
N GLN A 248 8.67 -23.03 -18.27
CA GLN A 248 7.63 -23.71 -19.06
C GLN A 248 6.22 -23.48 -18.50
N ASP A 249 6.07 -23.35 -17.19
CA ASP A 249 4.81 -23.29 -16.47
C ASP A 249 4.71 -22.07 -15.54
N LYS A 250 5.73 -21.21 -15.50
CA LYS A 250 5.81 -20.09 -14.57
C LYS A 250 6.45 -18.87 -15.21
N VAL A 251 5.93 -17.70 -14.90
CA VAL A 251 6.53 -16.40 -15.25
C VAL A 251 6.55 -15.49 -14.04
N ILE A 252 7.57 -14.64 -13.95
CA ILE A 252 7.77 -13.72 -12.85
C ILE A 252 8.14 -12.35 -13.41
N TRP A 253 7.47 -11.30 -12.95
CA TRP A 253 7.84 -9.91 -13.17
C TRP A 253 8.31 -9.29 -11.85
N TYR A 254 9.56 -8.84 -11.78
CA TYR A 254 10.08 -8.08 -10.64
C TYR A 254 9.91 -6.59 -10.87
N ASN A 255 9.45 -5.88 -9.84
CA ASN A 255 9.18 -4.43 -9.84
C ASN A 255 8.44 -3.94 -11.11
N PRO A 256 7.35 -4.60 -11.55
CA PRO A 256 6.69 -4.25 -12.80
C PRO A 256 5.98 -2.90 -12.75
N THR A 257 6.09 -2.15 -13.84
CA THR A 257 5.39 -0.87 -14.05
C THR A 257 4.27 -0.95 -15.10
N ALA A 258 4.07 -2.13 -15.70
CA ALA A 258 3.03 -2.33 -16.69
C ALA A 258 1.63 -2.29 -16.05
N ALA A 259 0.64 -1.83 -16.82
CA ALA A 259 -0.74 -1.76 -16.37
C ALA A 259 -1.42 -3.14 -16.24
N SER A 260 -0.95 -4.13 -16.98
CA SER A 260 -1.49 -5.49 -16.93
C SER A 260 -0.46 -6.54 -17.34
N PHE A 261 -0.76 -7.78 -16.97
CA PHE A 261 0.01 -8.98 -17.23
C PHE A 261 -0.88 -9.96 -18.01
N LYS A 262 -0.50 -10.25 -19.25
CA LYS A 262 -1.19 -11.18 -20.13
C LYS A 262 -0.37 -12.44 -20.30
N ILE A 263 -1.03 -13.59 -20.25
CA ILE A 263 -0.44 -14.90 -20.46
C ILE A 263 -1.31 -15.67 -21.44
N ASN A 264 -0.69 -16.32 -22.42
CA ASN A 264 -1.35 -17.35 -23.19
C ASN A 264 -0.88 -18.71 -22.65
N SER A 265 -1.80 -19.44 -22.03
CA SER A 265 -1.60 -20.81 -21.58
C SER A 265 -1.70 -21.79 -22.75
N SER A 266 -1.20 -23.01 -22.59
CA SER A 266 -1.50 -24.07 -23.55
C SER A 266 -2.97 -24.52 -23.47
N ILE A 267 -3.49 -24.99 -24.59
CA ILE A 267 -4.75 -25.74 -24.73
C ILE A 267 -4.40 -27.20 -24.96
N TYR A 268 -5.11 -28.10 -24.29
CA TYR A 268 -5.01 -29.53 -24.55
C TYR A 268 -6.11 -29.99 -25.50
N VAL A 269 -5.70 -30.50 -26.66
CA VAL A 269 -6.60 -31.10 -27.64
C VAL A 269 -6.45 -32.62 -27.56
N TYR A 270 -7.56 -33.30 -27.33
CA TYR A 270 -7.63 -34.76 -27.38
C TYR A 270 -8.19 -35.18 -28.73
N VAL A 271 -7.39 -35.91 -29.51
CA VAL A 271 -7.79 -36.41 -30.82
C VAL A 271 -7.93 -37.92 -30.75
N SER A 272 -9.11 -38.42 -31.14
CA SER A 272 -9.40 -39.85 -31.30
C SER A 272 -9.80 -40.14 -32.73
N VAL A 273 -9.28 -41.24 -33.29
CA VAL A 273 -9.63 -41.71 -34.62
C VAL A 273 -10.47 -42.98 -34.48
N SER A 274 -11.61 -43.05 -35.18
CA SER A 274 -12.55 -44.17 -35.13
C SER A 274 -13.02 -44.55 -36.53
N GLY A 275 -13.44 -45.80 -36.73
CA GLY A 275 -14.02 -46.27 -37.99
C GLY A 275 -13.02 -46.77 -39.03
N LEU A 276 -11.74 -46.94 -38.65
CA LEU A 276 -10.69 -47.49 -39.51
C LEU A 276 -10.33 -48.93 -39.12
N PRO A 277 -9.79 -49.75 -40.05
CA PRO A 277 -9.35 -51.11 -39.75
C PRO A 277 -8.29 -51.20 -38.64
N SER A 278 -8.27 -52.33 -37.93
CA SER A 278 -7.22 -52.59 -36.93
C SER A 278 -5.84 -52.63 -37.60
N GLY A 279 -4.86 -51.96 -36.99
CA GLY A 279 -3.50 -51.87 -37.51
C GLY A 279 -3.22 -50.68 -38.44
N THR A 280 -4.24 -49.91 -38.84
CA THR A 280 -4.04 -48.64 -39.55
C THR A 280 -3.43 -47.61 -38.59
N LEU A 281 -2.51 -46.78 -39.08
CA LEU A 281 -1.99 -45.61 -38.38
C LEU A 281 -2.36 -44.38 -39.18
N VAL A 282 -2.80 -43.33 -38.51
CA VAL A 282 -3.14 -42.06 -39.16
C VAL A 282 -2.26 -40.96 -38.61
N ASP A 283 -1.66 -40.20 -39.52
CA ASP A 283 -0.78 -39.11 -39.16
C ASP A 283 -1.59 -37.85 -38.84
N LEU A 284 -1.33 -37.30 -37.65
CA LEU A 284 -1.95 -36.09 -37.15
C LEU A 284 -1.02 -34.90 -37.39
N TYR A 285 -1.51 -33.93 -38.14
CA TYR A 285 -0.83 -32.70 -38.48
C TYR A 285 -1.47 -31.53 -37.73
N VAL A 286 -0.63 -30.64 -37.21
CA VAL A 286 -1.02 -29.35 -36.66
C VAL A 286 -0.28 -28.29 -37.45
N ASP A 287 -1.02 -27.35 -38.04
CA ASP A 287 -0.50 -26.26 -38.87
C ASP A 287 0.42 -26.78 -39.99
N GLY A 288 0.02 -27.91 -40.60
CA GLY A 288 0.76 -28.56 -41.68
C GLY A 288 1.98 -29.37 -41.24
N LEU A 289 2.32 -29.41 -39.95
CA LEU A 289 3.44 -30.19 -39.41
C LEU A 289 2.96 -31.47 -38.74
N LYS A 290 3.54 -32.63 -39.14
CA LYS A 290 3.24 -33.92 -38.50
C LYS A 290 3.65 -33.86 -37.03
N LYS A 291 2.70 -34.12 -36.12
CA LYS A 291 2.92 -34.15 -34.68
C LYS A 291 3.07 -35.57 -34.15
N THR A 292 2.21 -36.49 -34.60
CA THR A 292 2.21 -37.88 -34.14
C THR A 292 1.46 -38.78 -35.14
N SER A 293 1.42 -40.08 -34.87
CA SER A 293 0.56 -41.05 -35.53
C SER A 293 -0.39 -41.68 -34.49
N VAL A 294 -1.65 -41.86 -34.84
CA VAL A 294 -2.71 -42.34 -33.93
C VAL A 294 -3.33 -43.62 -34.49
N SER A 295 -3.39 -44.66 -33.67
CA SER A 295 -4.12 -45.90 -34.00
C SER A 295 -5.63 -45.73 -33.78
N PRO A 296 -6.49 -46.39 -34.57
CA PRO A 296 -7.93 -46.42 -34.36
C PRO A 296 -8.29 -46.94 -32.96
N GLY A 297 -9.19 -46.24 -32.28
CA GLY A 297 -9.60 -46.55 -30.91
C GLY A 297 -8.67 -46.00 -29.81
N SER A 298 -7.53 -45.41 -30.17
CA SER A 298 -6.64 -44.69 -29.26
C SER A 298 -6.94 -43.19 -29.27
N PHE A 299 -6.54 -42.50 -28.19
CA PHE A 299 -6.53 -41.03 -28.14
C PHE A 299 -5.10 -40.52 -27.97
N VAL A 300 -4.82 -39.35 -28.55
CA VAL A 300 -3.59 -38.60 -28.29
C VAL A 300 -3.94 -37.23 -27.72
N LYS A 301 -3.12 -36.79 -26.76
CA LYS A 301 -3.16 -35.43 -26.20
C LYS A 301 -2.11 -34.58 -26.89
N ILE A 302 -2.52 -33.45 -27.47
CA ILE A 302 -1.62 -32.44 -28.02
C ILE A 302 -1.73 -31.16 -27.18
N SER A 303 -0.58 -30.56 -26.86
CA SER A 303 -0.49 -29.23 -26.27
C SER A 303 -0.32 -28.19 -27.38
N LEU A 304 -1.24 -27.23 -27.47
CA LEU A 304 -1.24 -26.16 -28.47
C LEU A 304 -1.19 -24.78 -27.80
N PRO A 305 -0.47 -23.80 -28.37
CA PRO A 305 -0.51 -22.43 -27.87
C PRO A 305 -1.92 -21.81 -27.84
N GLY A 306 -2.29 -21.23 -26.70
CA GLY A 306 -3.50 -20.43 -26.57
C GLY A 306 -3.42 -19.12 -27.35
N GLY A 307 -4.60 -18.55 -27.63
CA GLY A 307 -4.75 -17.25 -28.29
C GLY A 307 -4.43 -17.23 -29.79
N VAL A 308 -4.20 -18.39 -30.41
CA VAL A 308 -3.89 -18.54 -31.84
C VAL A 308 -4.80 -19.60 -32.46
N TRP A 309 -5.17 -19.41 -33.72
CA TRP A 309 -5.90 -20.42 -34.49
C TRP A 309 -4.96 -21.51 -34.97
N HIS A 310 -5.37 -22.76 -34.78
CA HIS A 310 -4.64 -23.93 -35.24
C HIS A 310 -5.47 -24.73 -36.25
N SER A 311 -4.81 -25.19 -37.32
CA SER A 311 -5.40 -26.13 -38.28
C SER A 311 -5.01 -27.55 -37.92
N LEU A 312 -6.01 -28.40 -37.71
CA LEU A 312 -5.84 -29.83 -37.46
C LEU A 312 -6.17 -30.59 -38.74
N ALA A 313 -5.24 -31.42 -39.21
CA ALA A 313 -5.45 -32.29 -40.35
C ALA A 313 -5.04 -33.72 -40.01
N VAL A 314 -5.79 -34.67 -40.55
CA VAL A 314 -5.59 -36.11 -40.35
C VAL A 314 -5.37 -36.70 -41.74
N LYS A 315 -4.26 -37.43 -41.94
CA LYS A 315 -3.90 -38.03 -43.23
C LYS A 315 -3.49 -39.50 -43.05
N ASP A 316 -4.00 -40.34 -43.95
CA ASP A 316 -3.63 -41.76 -44.07
C ASP A 316 -2.30 -41.95 -44.82
#